data_AF-A0A8C6ZG86-F1
#
_entry.id   AF-A0A8C6ZG86-F1
#
_cell.length_a   1.000
_cell.length_b   1.000
_cell.length_c   1.000
_cell.angle_alpha   90.00
_cell.angle_beta   90.00
_cell.angle_gamma   90.00
#
_symmetry.space_group_name_H-M   'P 1'
#
loop_
_entity.id
_entity.type
_entity.pdbx_description
1 polymer ?
#
loop_
_entity_poly.entity_id
_entity_poly.type
_entity_poly.pdbx_seq_one_letter_code
_entity_poly.pdbx_strand_id
1 'polypeptide(L)'
;MPKRGLEVSACEIFRFYKLIPTKNLVQPISMIVPRRSESYQEDIYPLTTGAQPALTAQEWLHGVNKGQHMESSPALQLPGAWVSCHWLSGPITAREVGNEEDERRENYSCEPKYFGG
;
A
#
# COMPACT_ATOMS: atom_id res chain seq x y z
N MET A 1 -3.52 -3.93 -2.37
CA MET A 1 -3.78 -3.08 -1.19
C MET A 1 -4.70 -1.93 -1.61
N PRO A 2 -5.80 -1.63 -0.91
CA PRO A 2 -6.61 -0.43 -1.19
C PRO A 2 -5.79 0.85 -1.02
N LYS A 3 -6.10 1.90 -1.79
CA LYS A 3 -5.35 3.19 -1.75
C LYS A 3 -5.28 3.82 -0.36
N ARG A 4 -6.27 3.53 0.50
CA ARG A 4 -6.35 3.99 1.90
C ARG A 4 -5.27 3.42 2.82
N GLY A 5 -4.64 2.31 2.44
CA GLY A 5 -3.59 1.66 3.22
C GLY A 5 -2.16 2.01 2.76
N LEU A 6 -2.03 2.97 1.85
CA LEU A 6 -0.75 3.45 1.35
C LEU A 6 -0.21 4.57 2.25
N GLU A 7 1.11 4.65 2.34
CA GLU A 7 1.80 5.70 3.05
C GLU A 7 1.97 6.90 2.10
N VAL A 8 1.34 8.03 2.43
CA VAL A 8 1.25 9.18 1.51
C VAL A 8 2.42 10.15 1.65
N SER A 9 2.99 10.25 2.85
CA SER A 9 4.14 11.11 3.17
C SER A 9 5.49 10.63 2.59
N ALA A 10 5.57 9.43 2.04
CA ALA A 10 6.69 8.93 1.25
C ALA A 10 6.29 8.70 -0.21
N CYS A 11 5.12 9.21 -0.63
CA CYS A 11 4.62 9.10 -2.01
C CYS A 11 4.48 7.64 -2.49
N GLU A 12 4.01 6.74 -1.62
CA GLU A 12 3.71 5.36 -2.00
C GLU A 12 2.43 5.31 -2.84
N ILE A 13 2.55 4.80 -4.07
CA ILE A 13 1.41 4.68 -5.00
C ILE A 13 0.82 3.28 -5.03
N PHE A 14 1.59 2.27 -4.59
CA PHE A 14 1.15 0.89 -4.56
C PHE A 14 2.00 0.02 -3.63
N ARG A 15 1.43 -1.06 -3.11
CA ARG A 15 2.15 -2.09 -2.35
C ARG A 15 1.85 -3.48 -2.88
N PHE A 16 2.87 -4.16 -3.40
CA PHE A 16 2.83 -5.58 -3.72
C PHE A 16 3.11 -6.41 -2.48
N TYR A 17 2.64 -7.65 -2.49
CA TYR A 17 2.95 -8.64 -1.48
C TYR A 17 3.61 -9.82 -2.18
N LYS A 18 4.92 -9.95 -1.99
CA LYS A 18 5.69 -11.07 -2.51
C LYS A 18 5.58 -12.22 -1.52
N LEU A 19 5.01 -13.33 -1.97
CA LEU A 19 5.04 -14.58 -1.22
C LEU A 19 6.44 -15.18 -1.31
N ILE A 20 6.99 -15.61 -0.19
CA ILE A 20 8.25 -16.37 -0.08
C ILE A 20 7.90 -17.77 0.44
N PRO A 21 7.59 -18.73 -0.45
CA PRO A 21 7.07 -20.05 -0.06
C PRO A 21 8.05 -20.84 0.81
N THR A 22 9.35 -20.68 0.56
CA THR A 22 10.41 -21.40 1.30
C THR A 22 10.52 -20.98 2.76
N LYS A 23 10.10 -19.75 3.09
CA LYS A 23 10.17 -19.20 4.46
C LYS A 23 8.78 -19.04 5.09
N ASN A 24 7.71 -19.48 4.42
CA ASN A 24 6.32 -19.23 4.81
C ASN A 24 6.05 -17.76 5.18
N LEU A 25 6.68 -16.83 4.44
CA LEU A 25 6.68 -15.39 4.74
C LEU A 25 6.03 -14.62 3.59
N VAL A 26 5.37 -13.51 3.90
CA VAL A 26 4.92 -12.52 2.91
C VAL A 26 5.71 -11.24 3.12
N GLN A 27 6.46 -10.82 2.09
CA GLN A 27 7.23 -9.58 2.11
C GLN A 27 6.46 -8.47 1.37
N PRO A 28 6.15 -7.33 2.03
CA PRO A 28 5.61 -6.16 1.35
C PRO A 28 6.69 -5.48 0.48
N ILE A 29 6.31 -5.04 -0.72
CA ILE A 29 7.16 -4.28 -1.64
C ILE A 29 6.42 -3.00 -2.04
N SER A 30 6.94 -1.85 -1.61
CA SER A 30 6.35 -0.54 -1.86
C SER A 30 6.84 0.06 -3.16
N MET A 31 5.91 0.57 -3.97
CA MET A 31 6.20 1.40 -5.14
C MET A 31 6.09 2.87 -4.74
N ILE A 32 7.20 3.58 -4.81
CA ILE A 32 7.33 4.97 -4.37
C ILE A 32 7.69 5.84 -5.57
N VAL A 33 6.99 6.97 -5.72
CA VAL A 33 7.37 7.99 -6.70
C VAL A 33 8.46 8.88 -6.08
N PRO A 34 9.62 9.08 -6.74
CA PRO A 34 10.70 9.91 -6.19
C PRO A 34 10.30 11.39 -6.22
N ARG A 35 9.86 11.93 -5.07
CA ARG A 35 9.47 13.33 -4.86
C ARG A 35 10.05 13.84 -3.53
N ARG A 36 10.10 15.16 -3.33
CA ARG A 36 10.25 15.73 -1.97
C ARG A 36 8.92 15.57 -1.26
N SER A 37 8.89 14.81 -0.18
CA SER A 37 7.67 14.16 0.29
C SER A 37 7.05 14.81 1.55
N GLU A 38 7.32 16.09 1.78
CA GLU A 38 6.88 16.79 3.01
C GLU A 38 5.37 17.11 3.02
N SER A 39 4.66 16.93 1.91
CA SER A 39 3.24 17.25 1.77
C SER A 39 2.49 16.30 0.83
N TYR A 40 1.16 16.30 0.94
CA TYR A 40 0.27 15.60 0.02
C TYR A 40 0.45 16.07 -1.42
N GLN A 41 0.48 15.13 -2.36
CA GLN A 41 0.73 15.36 -3.78
C GLN A 41 -0.52 14.98 -4.58
N GLU A 42 -1.36 15.96 -4.94
CA GLU A 42 -2.66 15.69 -5.57
C GLU A 42 -2.54 15.00 -6.95
N ASP A 43 -1.42 15.23 -7.65
CA ASP A 43 -1.17 14.72 -9.00
C ASP A 43 -0.97 13.20 -9.07
N ILE A 44 -0.46 12.58 -7.98
CA ILE A 44 -0.21 11.13 -7.93
C ILE A 44 -1.36 10.33 -7.29
N TYR A 45 -2.37 11.03 -6.76
CA TYR A 45 -3.55 10.43 -6.13
C TYR A 45 -4.84 10.90 -6.81
N PRO A 46 -5.12 10.44 -8.05
CA PRO A 46 -6.37 10.76 -8.73
C PRO A 46 -7.58 10.20 -7.95
N LEU A 47 -8.78 10.64 -8.34
CA LEU A 47 -10.02 10.03 -7.85
C LEU A 47 -9.99 8.52 -8.06
N THR A 48 -10.26 7.78 -7.00
CA THR A 48 -10.22 6.31 -6.98
C THR A 48 -11.56 5.75 -6.57
N THR A 49 -11.83 4.50 -6.92
CA THR A 49 -13.07 3.84 -6.55
C THR A 49 -13.24 3.80 -5.03
N GLY A 50 -14.37 4.33 -4.56
CA GLY A 50 -14.75 4.30 -3.16
C GLY A 50 -15.12 2.91 -2.65
N ALA A 51 -15.39 2.81 -1.35
CA ALA A 51 -15.87 1.56 -0.75
C ALA A 51 -17.36 1.30 -1.03
N GLN A 52 -18.10 2.34 -1.44
CA GLN A 52 -19.52 2.22 -1.73
C GLN A 52 -19.74 1.60 -3.10
N PRO A 53 -20.58 0.56 -3.21
CA PRO A 53 -20.95 -0.01 -4.50
C PRO A 53 -21.80 0.99 -5.29
N ALA A 54 -21.61 1.04 -6.60
CA ALA A 54 -22.40 1.91 -7.48
C ALA A 54 -23.85 1.44 -7.66
N LEU A 55 -24.08 0.13 -7.48
CA LEU A 55 -25.34 -0.54 -7.72
C LEU A 55 -25.58 -1.59 -6.64
N THR A 56 -26.85 -1.81 -6.34
CA THR A 56 -27.29 -3.02 -5.63
C THR A 56 -27.28 -4.22 -6.56
N ALA A 57 -27.23 -5.43 -5.99
CA ALA A 57 -27.25 -6.67 -6.78
C ALA A 57 -28.52 -6.81 -7.64
N GLN A 58 -29.68 -6.38 -7.13
CA GLN A 58 -30.95 -6.43 -7.85
C GLN A 58 -30.96 -5.51 -9.07
N GLU A 59 -30.49 -4.27 -8.94
CA GLU A 59 -30.40 -3.34 -10.07
C GLU A 59 -29.49 -3.87 -11.18
N TRP A 60 -28.33 -4.45 -10.81
CA TRP A 60 -27.41 -5.05 -11.78
C TRP A 60 -28.05 -6.24 -12.51
N LEU A 61 -28.75 -7.13 -11.79
CA LEU A 61 -29.48 -8.26 -12.39
C LEU A 61 -30.61 -7.80 -13.33
N HIS A 62 -31.20 -6.65 -13.07
CA HIS A 62 -32.22 -6.03 -13.94
C HIS A 62 -31.61 -5.28 -15.15
N GLY A 63 -30.29 -5.39 -15.36
CA GLY A 63 -29.59 -4.79 -16.50
C GLY A 63 -29.26 -3.31 -16.33
N VAL A 64 -29.37 -2.75 -15.13
CA VAL A 64 -28.96 -1.36 -14.85
C VAL A 64 -27.44 -1.27 -14.82
N ASN A 65 -26.87 -0.27 -15.51
CA ASN A 65 -25.45 0.03 -15.50
C ASN A 65 -25.20 1.45 -14.99
N LYS A 66 -24.40 1.61 -13.94
CA LYS A 66 -24.00 2.91 -13.36
C LYS A 66 -22.48 2.96 -13.26
N GLY A 67 -21.92 4.16 -13.40
CA GLY A 67 -20.49 4.40 -13.19
C GLY A 67 -20.08 4.15 -11.73
N GLN A 68 -18.81 3.76 -11.53
CA GLN A 68 -18.26 3.50 -10.20
C GLN A 68 -18.33 4.76 -9.32
N HIS A 69 -18.60 4.57 -8.03
CA HIS A 69 -18.48 5.67 -7.07
C HIS A 69 -17.01 6.04 -6.93
N MET A 70 -16.66 7.28 -7.27
CA MET A 70 -15.29 7.79 -7.20
C MET A 70 -15.14 8.69 -5.98
N GLU A 71 -14.03 8.54 -5.27
CA GLU A 71 -13.68 9.27 -4.06
C GLU A 71 -12.25 9.80 -4.19
N SER A 72 -11.97 10.94 -3.57
CA SER A 72 -10.57 11.35 -3.36
C SER A 72 -9.89 10.37 -2.40
N SER A 73 -8.58 10.19 -2.56
CA SER A 73 -7.79 9.33 -1.68
C SER A 73 -7.93 9.80 -0.23
N PRO A 74 -8.57 9.02 0.67
CA PRO A 74 -8.87 9.49 2.03
C PRO A 74 -7.68 9.39 2.98
N ALA A 75 -6.46 9.23 2.46
CA ALA A 75 -5.25 9.42 3.26
C ALA A 75 -5.19 10.82 3.91
N LEU A 76 -5.95 11.77 3.37
CA LEU A 76 -6.18 13.10 3.94
C LEU A 76 -7.29 13.16 5.01
N GLN A 77 -8.15 12.14 5.14
CA GLN A 77 -9.40 12.23 5.91
C GLN A 77 -9.27 11.73 7.37
N LEU A 78 -8.07 11.42 7.86
CA LEU A 78 -7.89 10.96 9.24
C LEU A 78 -7.12 12.01 10.05
N PRO A 79 -7.81 12.96 10.71
CA PRO A 79 -7.25 13.58 11.90
C PRO A 79 -7.07 12.46 12.95
N GLY A 80 -5.83 11.97 13.12
CA GLY A 80 -5.46 11.12 14.25
C GLY A 80 -5.44 9.60 14.06
N ALA A 81 -5.28 9.05 12.84
CA ALA A 81 -5.10 7.59 12.66
C ALA A 81 -3.71 7.04 13.04
N TRP A 82 -2.95 7.78 13.84
CA TRP A 82 -1.84 7.24 14.62
C TRP A 82 -2.38 6.67 15.94
N VAL A 83 -3.35 5.77 15.89
CA VAL A 83 -3.68 4.92 17.04
C VAL A 83 -4.20 3.57 16.59
N SER A 84 -3.38 2.55 16.89
CA SER A 84 -3.74 1.16 17.12
C SER A 84 -3.86 0.21 15.92
N CYS A 85 -2.70 -0.22 15.40
CA CYS A 85 -2.50 -1.64 15.06
C CYS A 85 -2.20 -2.43 16.34
N HIS A 86 -3.14 -2.54 17.28
CA HIS A 86 -2.96 -3.33 18.51
C HIS A 86 -3.76 -4.65 18.51
N TRP A 87 -4.25 -5.10 17.34
CA TRP A 87 -4.94 -6.39 17.19
C TRP A 87 -4.03 -7.57 16.80
N LEU A 88 -2.71 -7.40 16.87
CA LEU A 88 -1.75 -8.51 16.73
C LEU A 88 -0.69 -8.45 17.84
N SER A 89 -1.12 -8.35 19.10
CA SER A 89 -0.28 -8.69 20.25
C SER A 89 -0.76 -10.02 20.84
N GLY A 90 -0.47 -11.11 20.11
CA GLY A 90 -0.26 -12.43 20.71
C GLY A 90 1.25 -12.62 20.87
N PRO A 91 1.75 -13.18 22.00
CA PRO A 91 3.18 -13.25 22.25
C PRO A 91 3.85 -14.31 21.35
N ILE A 92 4.64 -13.87 20.36
CA ILE A 92 5.69 -14.69 19.76
C ILE A 92 6.98 -14.29 20.46
N THR A 93 7.47 -15.15 21.34
CA THR A 93 8.78 -15.02 21.97
C THR A 93 9.87 -15.11 20.88
N ALA A 94 10.47 -13.98 20.52
CA ALA A 94 11.68 -13.95 19.70
C ALA A 94 12.87 -13.58 20.60
N ARG A 95 13.73 -14.58 20.82
CA ARG A 95 15.06 -14.45 21.38
C ARG A 95 15.98 -13.80 20.34
N GLU A 96 16.82 -12.90 20.84
CA GLU A 96 18.14 -12.48 20.34
C GLU A 96 18.20 -11.68 19.01
N VAL A 97 18.33 -10.37 19.25
CA VAL A 97 18.82 -9.30 18.37
C VAL A 97 20.12 -9.70 17.68
N GLY A 98 20.14 -9.65 16.35
CA GLY A 98 21.34 -9.68 15.53
C GLY A 98 21.25 -8.62 14.43
N ASN A 99 22.02 -7.54 14.61
CA ASN A 99 22.43 -6.49 13.66
C ASN A 99 21.50 -6.15 12.47
N GLU A 100 20.79 -5.03 12.62
CA GLU A 100 19.77 -4.50 11.71
C GLU A 100 20.30 -3.47 10.69
N GLU A 101 21.63 -3.25 10.62
CA GLU A 101 22.20 -2.14 9.84
C GLU A 101 22.72 -2.52 8.45
N ASP A 102 22.95 -3.81 8.14
CA ASP A 102 23.52 -4.23 6.85
C ASP A 102 22.47 -4.50 5.74
N GLU A 103 21.20 -4.82 6.07
CA GLU A 103 20.17 -5.14 5.05
C GLU A 103 19.48 -3.91 4.43
N ARG A 104 19.70 -2.70 4.97
CA ARG A 104 19.02 -1.49 4.48
C ARG A 104 19.55 -1.00 3.13
N ARG A 105 20.78 -1.38 2.78
CA ARG A 105 21.47 -0.89 1.57
C ARG A 105 21.12 -1.68 0.30
N GLU A 106 20.65 -2.92 0.41
CA GLU A 106 20.38 -3.75 -0.77
C GLU A 106 18.97 -3.58 -1.35
N ASN A 107 18.01 -3.02 -0.59
CA ASN A 107 16.60 -2.96 -1.01
C ASN A 107 16.21 -1.72 -1.85
N TYR A 108 17.10 -0.75 -2.05
CA TYR A 108 16.79 0.49 -2.81
C TYR A 108 17.48 0.59 -4.17
N SER A 109 18.21 -0.44 -4.60
CA SER A 109 18.91 -0.45 -5.88
C SER A 109 18.08 -1.20 -6.94
N CYS A 110 17.12 -0.52 -7.56
CA CYS A 110 16.64 -0.92 -8.89
C CYS A 110 17.67 -0.49 -9.93
N GLU A 111 18.79 -1.23 -10.03
CA GLU A 111 19.72 -1.07 -11.14
C GLU A 111 19.13 -1.74 -12.39
N PRO A 112 19.02 -1.05 -13.54
CA PRO A 112 18.65 -1.67 -14.79
C PRO A 112 19.80 -2.59 -15.22
N LYS A 113 19.60 -3.91 -15.13
CA LYS A 113 20.55 -4.87 -15.72
C LYS A 113 20.47 -4.78 -17.24
N TYR A 114 21.36 -3.99 -17.84
CA TYR A 114 21.67 -4.09 -19.26
C TYR A 114 22.25 -5.48 -19.52
N PHE A 115 21.48 -6.35 -20.19
CA PHE A 115 22.04 -7.55 -20.80
C PHE A 115 22.76 -7.13 -22.09
N GLY A 116 24.08 -6.99 -22.00
CA GLY A 116 24.96 -6.89 -23.16
C GLY A 116 25.33 -8.29 -23.66
N GLY A 117 25.10 -8.52 -24.95
CA GLY A 117 25.61 -9.62 -25.76
C GLY A 117 25.75 -9.12 -27.19
#